data_AF-A0A6G0IR75-F1
#
_entry.id   AF-A0A6G0IR75-F1
#
_cell.length_a   1.000
_cell.length_b   1.000
_cell.length_c   1.000
_cell.angle_alpha   90.00
_cell.angle_beta   90.00
_cell.angle_gamma   90.00
#
_symmetry.space_group_name_H-M   'P 1'
#
loop_
_entity.id
_entity.type
_entity.pdbx_description
1 polymer ?
#
loop_
_entity_poly.entity_id
_entity_poly.type
_entity_poly.pdbx_seq_one_letter_code
_entity_poly.pdbx_strand_id
1 'polypeptide(L)'
;MTMGMKIAAEVSREAGGSLTSLLVQPISAVLAKTLLSSPSIRQGDPCLPLAMPSNAERKKITLTVGNQLSSKKIYNVVGYLKGRRNPDRYVLVGSRHDSNQGGGASAIMNQLIAALTEQTKRGWVPDRTTVFCSWGGTALGNIGSYEWGKVSKHKRICFIKCQLRDKKKLLE
;
A
#
# COMPACT_ATOMS: atom_id res chain seq x y z
N MET A 1 -27.36 -0.30 1.07
CA MET A 1 -26.01 -0.73 1.52
C MET A 1 -25.96 -0.56 3.03
N THR A 2 -25.64 -1.62 3.77
CA THR A 2 -25.36 -1.47 5.20
C THR A 2 -23.89 -1.10 5.33
N MET A 3 -23.61 0.18 5.58
CA MET A 3 -22.26 0.68 5.78
C MET A 3 -21.98 0.58 7.28
N GLY A 4 -21.24 -0.44 7.70
CA GLY A 4 -21.03 -0.71 9.12
C GLY A 4 -19.97 -1.75 9.36
N MET A 5 -18.72 -1.30 9.52
CA MET A 5 -17.71 -1.84 10.42
C MET A 5 -16.47 -0.95 10.35
N LYS A 6 -16.25 -0.10 11.37
CA LYS A 6 -14.91 0.43 11.68
C LYS A 6 -14.18 -0.70 12.39
N ILE A 7 -13.25 -1.37 11.70
CA ILE A 7 -12.34 -2.28 12.37
C ILE A 7 -11.11 -1.44 12.70
N ALA A 8 -11.04 -1.00 13.96
CA ALA A 8 -9.80 -0.49 14.53
C ALA A 8 -8.93 -1.70 14.83
N ALA A 9 -7.86 -1.88 14.08
CA ALA A 9 -6.87 -2.88 14.40
C ALA A 9 -5.91 -2.26 15.42
N GLU A 10 -5.97 -2.72 16.66
CA GLU A 10 -4.94 -2.45 17.65
C GLU A 10 -3.86 -3.52 17.49
N VAL A 11 -2.69 -3.12 17.01
CA VAL A 11 -1.51 -4.01 16.97
C VAL A 11 -0.96 -4.05 18.40
N SER A 12 -1.36 -5.08 19.14
CA SER A 12 -0.75 -5.37 20.44
C SER A 12 0.61 -6.06 20.23
N ARG A 13 1.57 -5.71 21.08
CA ARG A 13 2.97 -6.13 20.95
C ARG A 13 3.11 -7.64 21.13
N GLU A 14 3.46 -8.34 20.06
CA GLU A 14 4.29 -9.54 20.16
C GLU A 14 5.73 -9.11 19.89
N ALA A 15 6.54 -9.13 20.95
CA ALA A 15 7.98 -9.01 20.85
C ALA A 15 8.53 -10.29 20.19
N GLY A 16 8.49 -10.36 18.85
CA GLY A 16 8.93 -11.57 18.15
C GLY A 16 9.07 -11.50 16.63
N GLY A 17 8.94 -10.32 16.01
CA GLY A 17 9.20 -10.16 14.57
C GLY A 17 10.66 -9.77 14.31
N SER A 18 11.32 -10.49 13.39
CA SER A 18 12.70 -10.24 12.93
C SER A 18 12.86 -8.81 12.36
N LEU A 19 13.20 -7.86 13.22
CA LEU A 19 13.67 -6.54 12.80
C LEU A 19 15.16 -6.65 12.46
N THR A 20 15.57 -6.02 11.37
CA THR A 20 16.98 -6.04 10.95
C THR A 20 17.85 -5.31 11.97
N SER A 21 18.93 -5.96 12.42
CA SER A 21 19.93 -5.35 13.33
C SER A 21 20.83 -4.32 12.63
N LEU A 22 20.78 -4.25 11.30
CA LEU A 22 21.56 -3.31 10.49
C LEU A 22 20.79 -2.00 10.28
N LEU A 23 21.51 -0.87 10.35
CA LEU A 23 20.97 0.44 9.99
C LEU A 23 20.77 0.52 8.48
N VAL A 24 19.55 0.89 8.06
CA VAL A 24 19.19 1.05 6.65
C VAL A 24 18.58 2.43 6.45
N GLN A 25 19.11 3.18 5.48
CA GLN A 25 18.59 4.50 5.12
C GLN A 25 18.56 4.65 3.59
N PRO A 26 17.40 4.94 2.98
CA PRO A 26 17.35 5.27 1.56
C PRO A 26 18.05 6.61 1.31
N ILE A 27 18.89 6.66 0.27
CA ILE A 27 19.57 7.88 -0.17
C ILE A 27 19.06 8.31 -1.55
N SER A 28 19.12 9.61 -1.84
CA SER A 28 18.77 10.11 -3.17
C SER A 28 19.84 9.74 -4.19
N ALA A 29 19.46 9.66 -5.47
CA ALA A 29 20.41 9.41 -6.56
C ALA A 29 21.52 10.47 -6.63
N VAL A 30 21.19 11.73 -6.29
CA VAL A 30 22.16 12.83 -6.24
C VAL A 30 23.19 12.61 -5.13
N LEU A 31 22.74 12.20 -3.94
CA LEU A 31 23.65 11.89 -2.84
C LEU A 31 24.53 10.67 -3.15
N ALA A 32 23.95 9.61 -3.72
CA ALA A 32 24.69 8.44 -4.16
C ALA A 32 25.81 8.83 -5.15
N LYS A 33 25.52 9.74 -6.09
CA LYS A 33 26.49 10.26 -7.05
C LYS A 33 27.67 10.98 -6.38
N THR A 34 27.39 11.83 -5.40
CA THR A 34 28.43 12.54 -4.63
C THR A 34 29.31 11.57 -3.85
N LEU A 35 28.71 10.55 -3.23
CA LEU A 35 29.45 9.52 -2.48
C LEU A 35 30.38 8.72 -3.40
N LEU A 36 29.90 8.39 -4.60
CA LEU A 36 30.64 7.64 -5.62
C LEU A 36 31.63 8.49 -6.42
N SER A 37 31.68 9.82 -6.22
CA SER A 37 32.50 10.75 -7.01
C SER A 37 32.29 10.62 -8.53
N SER A 38 31.05 10.35 -8.95
CA SER A 38 30.69 10.17 -10.36
C SER A 38 30.49 11.52 -11.08
N PRO A 39 30.91 11.66 -12.36
CA PRO A 39 30.91 12.93 -13.09
C PRO A 39 29.51 13.54 -13.22
N SER A 40 29.40 14.88 -13.10
CA SER A 40 28.13 15.61 -13.17
C SER A 40 27.37 15.32 -14.48
N ILE A 41 26.05 15.16 -14.36
CA ILE A 41 25.13 14.91 -15.50
C ILE A 41 24.64 16.30 -15.89
N ARG A 42 24.80 16.67 -17.16
CA ARG A 42 24.19 17.90 -17.69
C ARG A 42 22.72 17.65 -17.98
N GLN A 43 21.93 18.71 -17.87
CA GLN A 43 20.49 18.64 -18.11
C GLN A 43 20.27 18.29 -19.59
N GLY A 44 19.88 17.04 -19.87
CA GLY A 44 19.71 16.51 -21.23
C GLY A 44 20.49 15.23 -21.53
N ASP A 45 21.41 14.78 -20.65
CA ASP A 45 22.11 13.51 -20.86
C ASP A 45 21.18 12.31 -20.61
N PRO A 46 21.33 11.20 -21.38
CA PRO A 46 20.58 9.98 -21.13
C PRO A 46 20.86 9.40 -19.74
N CYS A 47 19.93 8.61 -19.20
CA CYS A 47 20.07 7.94 -17.89
C CYS A 47 21.38 7.14 -17.80
N LEU A 48 22.42 7.73 -17.21
CA LEU A 48 23.72 7.09 -17.05
C LEU A 48 23.67 6.16 -15.83
N PRO A 49 24.04 4.87 -15.95
CA PRO A 49 24.11 3.98 -14.79
C PRO A 49 25.17 4.46 -13.80
N LEU A 50 24.80 4.51 -12.50
CA LEU A 50 25.76 4.75 -11.43
C LEU A 50 26.67 3.52 -11.30
N ALA A 51 27.93 3.67 -11.70
CA ALA A 51 28.95 2.63 -11.57
C ALA A 51 29.86 2.90 -10.36
N MET A 52 30.31 1.81 -9.73
CA MET A 52 31.39 1.89 -8.75
C MET A 52 32.69 2.27 -9.47
N PRO A 53 33.49 3.22 -8.94
CA PRO A 53 34.79 3.54 -9.54
C PRO A 53 35.74 2.35 -9.44
N SER A 54 36.49 2.08 -10.50
CA SER A 54 37.45 0.96 -10.59
C SER A 54 38.64 1.11 -9.63
N ASN A 55 38.97 2.34 -9.22
CA ASN A 55 39.97 2.67 -8.21
C ASN A 55 39.31 3.25 -6.94
N ALA A 56 38.36 2.51 -6.36
CA ALA A 56 37.63 2.96 -5.19
C ALA A 56 38.53 2.98 -3.95
N GLU A 57 39.09 4.15 -3.62
CA GLU A 57 39.66 4.38 -2.30
C GLU A 57 38.61 4.12 -1.21
N ARG A 58 39.04 3.50 -0.11
CA ARG A 58 38.16 3.16 1.01
C ARG A 58 37.72 4.44 1.71
N LYS A 59 36.54 4.93 1.37
CA LYS A 59 35.88 6.04 2.06
C LYS A 59 35.14 5.54 3.29
N LYS A 60 35.42 6.13 4.45
CA LYS A 60 34.66 5.88 5.69
C LYS A 60 33.47 6.84 5.74
N ILE A 61 32.26 6.29 5.78
CA ILE A 61 31.01 7.05 5.86
C ILE A 61 30.39 6.80 7.23
N THR A 62 30.05 7.87 7.95
CA THR A 62 29.32 7.79 9.21
C THR A 62 27.83 7.96 8.93
N LEU A 63 27.04 6.91 9.19
CA LEU A 63 25.59 6.94 9.07
C LEU A 63 24.95 7.09 10.46
N THR A 64 24.25 8.20 10.68
CA THR A 64 23.48 8.44 11.89
C THR A 64 21.99 8.35 11.58
N VAL A 65 21.27 7.42 12.21
CA VAL A 65 19.82 7.22 12.01
C VAL A 65 19.09 7.45 13.33
N GLY A 66 18.16 8.39 13.36
CA GLY A 66 17.39 8.78 14.55
C GLY A 66 15.95 8.26 14.56
N ASN A 67 15.69 7.05 14.04
CA ASN A 67 14.33 6.51 13.98
C ASN A 67 13.85 6.09 15.37
N GLN A 68 12.61 6.45 15.72
CA GLN A 68 11.96 6.05 16.96
C GLN A 68 10.74 5.19 16.68
N LEU A 69 10.60 4.10 17.44
CA LEU A 69 9.43 3.24 17.36
C LEU A 69 8.24 3.91 18.06
N SER A 70 7.13 4.10 17.34
CA SER A 70 5.90 4.66 17.89
C SER A 70 4.71 3.75 17.60
N SER A 71 3.82 3.61 18.58
CA SER A 71 2.54 2.92 18.39
C SER A 71 1.52 3.90 17.81
N LYS A 72 0.82 3.48 16.75
CA LYS A 72 -0.23 4.26 16.09
C LYS A 72 -1.44 3.38 15.83
N LYS A 73 -2.63 3.95 16.03
CA LYS A 73 -3.89 3.27 15.69
C LYS A 73 -4.10 3.31 14.18
N ILE A 74 -4.38 2.15 13.59
CA ILE A 74 -4.70 2.02 12.17
C ILE A 74 -6.20 1.73 12.05
N TYR A 75 -6.87 2.50 11.20
CA TYR A 75 -8.29 2.35 10.93
C TYR A 75 -8.48 1.73 9.55
N ASN A 76 -9.30 0.67 9.48
CA ASN A 76 -9.77 0.12 8.22
C ASN A 76 -11.26 0.43 8.06
N VAL A 77 -11.67 0.79 6.84
CA VAL A 77 -13.09 0.99 6.50
C VAL A 77 -13.55 -0.20 5.66
N VAL A 78 -14.54 -0.95 6.16
CA VAL A 78 -15.09 -2.11 5.46
C VAL A 78 -16.59 -1.91 5.27
N GLY A 79 -17.05 -1.98 4.02
CA GLY A 79 -18.45 -1.89 3.63
C GLY A 79 -18.92 -3.17 2.94
N TYR A 80 -20.18 -3.56 3.18
CA TYR A 80 -20.75 -4.79 2.63
C TYR A 80 -21.96 -4.48 1.73
N LEU A 81 -21.97 -5.10 0.56
CA LEU A 81 -23.10 -5.18 -0.36
C LEU A 81 -23.52 -6.65 -0.47
N LYS A 82 -24.57 -7.02 0.26
CA LYS A 82 -25.05 -8.41 0.34
C LYS A 82 -25.57 -8.88 -1.02
N GLY A 83 -25.11 -10.05 -1.45
CA GLY A 83 -25.57 -10.68 -2.68
C GLY A 83 -26.92 -11.36 -2.52
N ARG A 84 -27.68 -11.48 -3.62
CA ARG A 84 -29.01 -12.12 -3.62
C ARG A 84 -28.96 -13.64 -3.64
N ARG A 85 -28.08 -14.23 -4.46
CA ARG A 85 -28.12 -15.66 -4.81
C ARG A 85 -27.08 -16.50 -4.04
N ASN A 86 -25.91 -15.94 -3.79
CA ASN A 86 -24.79 -16.60 -3.11
C ASN A 86 -24.17 -15.66 -2.05
N PRO A 87 -24.88 -15.37 -0.93
CA PRO A 87 -24.40 -14.43 0.08
C PRO A 87 -23.11 -14.89 0.78
N ASP A 88 -22.82 -16.19 0.80
CA ASP A 88 -21.65 -16.80 1.46
C ASP A 88 -20.36 -16.73 0.62
N ARG A 89 -20.45 -16.26 -0.62
CA ARG A 89 -19.30 -16.07 -1.50
C ARG A 89 -18.97 -14.58 -1.56
N TYR A 90 -17.72 -14.23 -1.28
CA TYR A 90 -17.30 -12.84 -1.14
C TYR A 90 -16.38 -12.41 -2.28
N VAL A 91 -16.67 -11.25 -2.85
CA VAL A 91 -15.76 -10.52 -3.75
C VAL A 91 -15.23 -9.33 -2.98
N LEU A 92 -13.95 -9.35 -2.61
CA LEU A 92 -13.30 -8.29 -1.87
C LEU A 92 -12.66 -7.31 -2.85
N VAL A 93 -13.06 -6.05 -2.82
CA VAL A 93 -12.44 -4.98 -3.60
C VAL A 93 -11.72 -4.05 -2.62
N GLY A 94 -10.40 -4.01 -2.71
CA GLY A 94 -9.55 -3.33 -1.74
C GLY A 94 -8.73 -2.20 -2.33
N SER A 95 -8.65 -1.05 -1.63
CA SER A 95 -7.66 0.00 -1.91
C SER A 95 -6.91 0.41 -0.65
N ARG A 96 -5.79 1.09 -0.84
CA ARG A 96 -5.03 1.79 0.21
C ARG A 96 -5.58 3.21 0.34
N HIS A 97 -5.73 3.72 1.56
CA HIS A 97 -6.13 5.11 1.81
C HIS A 97 -5.09 5.92 2.59
N ASP A 98 -3.86 5.42 2.71
CA ASP A 98 -2.81 6.22 3.34
C ASP A 98 -2.47 7.45 2.48
N SER A 99 -2.27 8.57 3.17
CA SER A 99 -2.21 9.91 2.60
C SER A 99 -0.93 10.19 1.81
N ASN A 100 0.10 9.35 1.94
CA ASN A 100 1.46 9.76 1.62
C ASN A 100 1.91 9.36 0.20
N GLN A 101 1.17 8.50 -0.52
CA GLN A 101 1.56 8.05 -1.86
C GLN A 101 0.31 7.82 -2.74
N GLY A 102 -0.06 8.84 -3.51
CA GLY A 102 -0.99 8.70 -4.65
C GLY A 102 -2.43 8.34 -4.28
N GLY A 103 -3.23 9.35 -3.94
CA GLY A 103 -4.65 9.19 -3.54
C GLY A 103 -5.61 8.67 -4.64
N GLY A 104 -5.13 8.39 -5.85
CA GLY A 104 -6.01 8.01 -6.97
C GLY A 104 -6.71 6.66 -6.79
N ALA A 105 -6.11 5.70 -6.06
CA ALA A 105 -6.74 4.39 -5.83
C ALA A 105 -8.01 4.49 -4.95
N SER A 106 -8.02 5.40 -3.97
CA SER A 106 -9.19 5.68 -3.13
C SER A 106 -10.28 6.40 -3.92
N ALA A 107 -9.91 7.31 -4.82
CA ALA A 107 -10.87 7.99 -5.71
C ALA A 107 -11.60 7.01 -6.63
N ILE A 108 -10.89 6.04 -7.22
CA ILE A 108 -11.51 4.99 -8.05
C ILE A 108 -12.47 4.14 -7.23
N MET A 109 -12.09 3.78 -6.01
CA MET A 109 -12.98 3.04 -5.12
C MET A 109 -14.24 3.82 -4.78
N ASN A 110 -14.13 5.10 -4.49
CA ASN A 110 -15.29 5.94 -4.20
C ASN A 110 -16.23 6.05 -5.40
N GLN A 111 -15.69 6.24 -6.61
CA GLN A 111 -16.47 6.26 -7.85
C GLN A 111 -17.15 4.92 -8.12
N LEU A 112 -16.45 3.80 -7.91
CA LEU A 112 -17.03 2.46 -8.05
C LEU A 112 -18.18 2.24 -7.06
N ILE A 113 -17.99 2.61 -5.79
CA ILE A 113 -19.04 2.51 -4.76
C ILE A 113 -20.23 3.39 -5.13
N ALA A 114 -20.00 4.62 -5.60
CA ALA A 114 -21.05 5.54 -6.03
C ALA A 114 -21.88 4.95 -7.19
N ALA A 115 -21.22 4.46 -8.24
CA ALA A 115 -21.88 3.84 -9.40
C ALA A 115 -22.69 2.60 -9.01
N LEU A 116 -22.14 1.72 -8.17
CA LEU A 116 -22.85 0.53 -7.70
C LEU A 116 -24.01 0.87 -6.76
N THR A 117 -23.88 1.94 -5.97
CA THR A 117 -24.96 2.43 -5.12
C THR A 117 -26.13 2.93 -5.96
N GLU A 118 -25.85 3.65 -7.05
CA GLU A 118 -26.87 4.11 -7.98
C GLU A 118 -27.58 2.94 -8.67
N GLN A 119 -26.84 1.95 -9.17
CA GLN A 119 -27.44 0.73 -9.72
C GLN A 119 -28.29 -0.01 -8.68
N THR A 120 -27.86 -0.05 -7.42
CA THR A 120 -28.62 -0.68 -6.34
C THR A 120 -29.93 0.04 -6.08
N LYS A 121 -29.95 1.38 -6.15
CA LYS A 121 -31.20 2.16 -6.05
C LYS A 121 -32.16 1.87 -7.20
N ARG A 122 -31.65 1.49 -8.37
CA ARG A 122 -32.43 1.06 -9.54
C ARG A 122 -32.88 -0.41 -9.48
N GLY A 123 -32.62 -1.11 -8.37
CA GLY A 123 -33.06 -2.49 -8.14
C GLY A 123 -32.05 -3.57 -8.55
N TRP A 124 -30.87 -3.20 -9.04
CA TRP A 124 -29.81 -4.18 -9.32
C TRP A 124 -29.16 -4.64 -8.01
N VAL A 125 -28.96 -5.95 -7.84
CA VAL A 125 -28.27 -6.52 -6.68
C VAL A 125 -27.28 -7.56 -7.19
N PRO A 126 -26.03 -7.58 -6.72
CA PRO A 126 -25.08 -8.58 -7.17
C PRO A 126 -25.50 -9.99 -6.73
N ASP A 127 -25.09 -11.00 -7.50
CA ASP A 127 -25.32 -12.40 -7.12
C ASP A 127 -24.51 -12.81 -5.89
N ARG A 128 -23.32 -12.23 -5.71
CA ARG A 128 -22.37 -12.52 -4.61
C ARG A 128 -22.22 -11.31 -3.71
N THR A 129 -21.82 -11.54 -2.47
CA THR A 129 -21.57 -10.44 -1.53
C THR A 129 -20.29 -9.70 -1.92
N THR A 130 -20.41 -8.43 -2.27
CA THR A 130 -19.25 -7.57 -2.55
C THR A 130 -18.85 -6.86 -1.27
N VAL A 131 -17.57 -6.86 -0.95
CA VAL A 131 -17.01 -6.25 0.24
C VAL A 131 -15.99 -5.21 -0.20
N PHE A 132 -16.24 -3.95 0.13
CA PHE A 132 -15.35 -2.84 -0.17
C PHE A 132 -14.46 -2.58 1.03
N CYS A 133 -13.15 -2.61 0.83
CA CYS A 133 -12.19 -2.39 1.88
C CYS A 133 -11.25 -1.23 1.55
N SER A 134 -11.08 -0.37 2.54
CA SER A 134 -10.08 0.68 2.56
C SER A 134 -9.07 0.38 3.65
N TRP A 135 -7.85 0.04 3.25
CA TRP A 135 -6.78 -0.46 4.11
C TRP A 135 -5.83 0.64 4.56
N GLY A 136 -5.60 0.74 5.87
CA GLY A 136 -4.60 1.60 6.47
C GLY A 136 -3.27 0.87 6.70
N GLY A 137 -2.21 1.63 6.97
CA GLY A 137 -0.89 1.07 7.30
C GLY A 137 -0.26 0.26 6.17
N THR A 138 -0.55 0.61 4.92
CA THR A 138 -0.09 -0.17 3.78
C THR A 138 1.37 0.12 3.44
N ALA A 139 1.81 1.38 3.57
CA ALA A 139 3.22 1.78 3.47
C ALA A 139 4.13 1.07 4.50
N LEU A 140 3.60 0.62 5.63
CA LEU A 140 4.34 -0.09 6.69
C LEU A 140 4.33 -1.61 6.53
N GLY A 141 3.94 -2.13 5.35
CA GLY A 141 3.91 -3.57 5.07
C GLY A 141 2.52 -4.19 5.06
N ASN A 142 1.50 -3.47 4.56
CA ASN A 142 0.13 -4.00 4.43
C ASN A 142 -0.52 -4.46 5.76
N ILE A 143 -0.16 -3.82 6.88
CA ILE A 143 -0.57 -4.24 8.23
C ILE A 143 -2.10 -4.34 8.35
N GLY A 144 -2.83 -3.34 7.87
CA GLY A 144 -4.30 -3.31 7.99
C GLY A 144 -4.99 -4.49 7.32
N SER A 145 -4.59 -4.85 6.09
CA SER A 145 -5.16 -6.00 5.38
C SER A 145 -4.71 -7.35 5.96
N TYR A 146 -3.49 -7.41 6.51
CA TYR A 146 -2.95 -8.63 7.10
C TYR A 146 -3.73 -9.02 8.36
N GLU A 147 -3.94 -8.06 9.27
CA GLU A 147 -4.72 -8.30 10.49
C GLU A 147 -6.17 -8.64 10.19
N TRP A 148 -6.79 -7.98 9.20
CA TRP A 148 -8.15 -8.33 8.78
C TRP A 148 -8.24 -9.74 8.17
N GLY A 149 -7.22 -10.14 7.40
CA GLY A 149 -7.12 -11.47 6.82
C GLY A 149 -7.06 -12.57 7.88
N LYS A 150 -6.39 -12.33 9.01
CA LYS A 150 -6.35 -13.28 10.14
C LYS A 150 -7.74 -13.55 10.73
N VAL A 151 -8.58 -12.52 10.82
CA VAL A 151 -9.96 -12.64 11.34
C VAL A 151 -10.89 -13.30 10.32
N SER A 152 -10.60 -13.17 9.02
CA SER A 152 -11.50 -13.57 7.94
C SER A 152 -11.20 -14.94 7.31
N LYS A 153 -10.34 -15.76 7.93
CA LYS A 153 -9.79 -17.02 7.37
C LYS A 153 -10.81 -18.06 6.88
N HIS A 154 -12.03 -18.06 7.41
CA HIS A 154 -13.06 -19.06 7.07
C HIS A 154 -13.94 -18.68 5.86
N LYS A 155 -13.71 -17.52 5.23
CA LYS A 155 -14.55 -17.02 4.13
C LYS A 155 -13.93 -17.37 2.78
N ARG A 156 -14.76 -17.86 1.85
CA ARG A 156 -14.37 -18.05 0.43
C ARG A 156 -14.38 -16.69 -0.27
N ILE A 157 -13.18 -16.12 -0.43
CA ILE A 157 -12.97 -14.76 -0.92
C ILE A 157 -12.21 -14.77 -2.25
N CYS A 158 -12.71 -14.01 -3.23
CA CYS A 158 -11.91 -13.57 -4.37
C CYS A 158 -11.45 -12.12 -4.14
N PHE A 159 -10.16 -11.82 -4.34
CA PHE A 159 -9.59 -10.50 -4.07
C PHE A 159 -9.32 -9.72 -5.36
N ILE A 160 -9.85 -8.50 -5.44
CA ILE A 160 -9.59 -7.53 -6.51
C ILE A 160 -8.85 -6.35 -5.91
N LYS A 161 -7.60 -6.15 -6.34
CA LYS A 161 -6.76 -5.03 -5.88
C LYS A 161 -6.99 -3.80 -6.75
N CYS A 162 -7.48 -2.73 -6.16
CA CYS A 162 -7.59 -1.42 -6.82
C CYS A 162 -6.32 -0.61 -6.58
N GLN A 163 -5.45 -0.54 -7.57
CA GLN A 163 -4.23 0.27 -7.58
C GLN A 163 -4.05 0.89 -8.96
N LEU A 164 -3.86 2.20 -8.99
CA LEU A 164 -3.32 2.85 -10.18
C LEU A 164 -1.85 2.47 -10.30
N ARG A 165 -1.49 1.84 -11.41
CA ARG A 165 -0.10 1.72 -11.79
C ARG A 165 0.32 3.07 -12.35
N ASP A 166 1.32 3.70 -11.76
CA ASP A 166 1.92 4.90 -12.35
C ASP A 166 2.32 4.59 -13.79
N LYS A 167 1.71 5.31 -14.75
CA LYS A 167 2.00 5.16 -16.19
C LYS A 167 3.41 5.61 -16.58
N LYS A 168 4.24 6.05 -15.63
CA LYS A 168 5.67 6.35 -15.88
C LYS A 168 6.53 5.11 -16.20
N LYS A 169 5.99 3.89 -16.10
CA LYS A 169 6.67 2.64 -16.47
C LYS A 169 6.25 2.04 -17.82
N LEU A 170 5.47 2.76 -18.63
CA LEU A 170 4.97 2.30 -19.94
C LEU A 170 5.44 3.17 -21.12
N LEU A 171 6.43 4.03 -20.89
CA LEU A 171 7.12 4.81 -21.92
C LEU A 171 8.63 4.56 -21.78
N GLU A 172 9.04 3.30 -21.89
CA GLU A 172 10.38 2.88 -22.33
C GLU A 172 10.20 1.65 -23.22
#